data_AF-A0A928XT26-F1
#
_entry.id   AF-A0A928XT26-F1
#
_cell.length_a   1.000
_cell.length_b   1.000
_cell.length_c   1.000
_cell.angle_alpha   90.00
_cell.angle_beta   90.00
_cell.angle_gamma   90.00
#
_symmetry.space_group_name_H-M   'P 1'
#
loop_
_entity.id
_entity.type
_entity.pdbx_description
1 polymer ?
#
loop_
_entity_poly.entity_id
_entity_poly.type
_entity_poly.pdbx_seq_one_letter_code
_entity_poly.pdbx_strand_id
1 'polypeptide(L)'
;MKIAAALFLIATAAFAQETPQSAFQRGVQMFFDAKPKESVEAFDALLKLEPKAKPELWQRGLSLYYTGDFKAGQEQFETHQTFNTNDVENAAWHFLCVAKAEGVEAARKVLIPIEGDTRVPMKQVHELFAGKATPDAVLKAAESGEGETLRNHRCYAHLYLGLYFEATGDDAKAKSHMVKAATDFKMDHYMGKVAQVHCKLRGWD
;
A
#
# COMPACT_ATOMS: atom_id res chain seq x y z
N MET A 1 50.21 35.98 35.05
CA MET A 1 50.10 34.63 34.48
C MET A 1 48.95 33.90 35.15
N LYS A 2 47.77 33.88 34.52
CA LYS A 2 46.62 33.06 34.96
C LYS A 2 46.09 32.36 33.73
N ILE A 3 46.40 31.07 33.61
CA ILE A 3 45.90 30.21 32.54
C ILE A 3 44.51 29.75 32.99
N ALA A 4 43.47 30.24 32.33
CA ALA A 4 42.12 29.70 32.49
C ALA A 4 41.97 28.52 31.52
N ALA A 5 41.91 27.30 32.07
CA ALA A 5 41.58 26.11 31.31
C ALA A 5 40.06 26.10 31.06
N ALA A 6 39.66 26.30 29.80
CA ALA A 6 38.28 26.10 29.36
C ALA A 6 38.05 24.59 29.18
N LEU A 7 37.25 23.98 30.07
CA LEU A 7 36.70 22.65 29.84
C LEU A 7 35.59 22.75 28.79
N PHE A 8 35.84 22.21 27.60
CA PHE A 8 34.79 21.91 26.63
C PHE A 8 34.08 20.61 27.04
N LEU A 9 32.87 20.73 27.56
CA LEU A 9 31.93 19.62 27.68
C LEU A 9 31.35 19.32 26.29
N ILE A 10 31.90 18.32 25.60
CA ILE A 10 31.27 17.75 24.41
C ILE A 10 30.12 16.87 24.90
N ALA A 11 28.89 17.40 24.87
CA ALA A 11 27.70 16.61 25.06
C ALA A 11 27.50 15.74 23.81
N THR A 12 27.93 14.48 23.86
CA THR A 12 27.56 13.49 22.86
C THR A 12 26.08 13.17 23.05
N ALA A 13 25.23 13.80 22.24
CA ALA A 13 23.85 13.32 22.09
C ALA A 13 23.94 11.88 21.57
N ALA A 14 23.61 10.92 22.43
CA ALA A 14 23.44 9.53 22.04
C ALA A 14 22.22 9.48 21.11
N PHE A 15 22.45 9.56 19.80
CA PHE A 15 21.42 9.17 18.83
C PHE A 15 21.13 7.69 19.09
N ALA A 16 19.93 7.39 19.57
CA ALA A 16 19.49 6.02 19.72
C ALA A 16 19.67 5.32 18.36
N GLN A 17 20.46 4.25 18.34
CA GLN A 17 20.69 3.49 17.12
C GLN A 17 19.34 2.96 16.62
N GLU A 18 19.06 3.16 15.34
CA GLU A 18 17.82 2.69 14.74
C GLU A 18 17.71 1.16 14.86
N THR A 19 16.55 0.70 15.34
CA THR A 19 16.17 -0.71 15.42
C THR A 19 15.26 -1.08 14.24
N PRO A 20 15.12 -2.37 13.88
CA PRO A 20 14.15 -2.81 12.87
C PRO A 20 12.72 -2.29 13.15
N GLN A 21 12.30 -2.33 14.41
CA GLN A 21 10.97 -1.86 14.83
C GLN A 21 10.79 -0.35 14.61
N SER A 22 11.77 0.46 15.01
CA SER A 22 11.69 1.91 14.79
C SER A 22 11.76 2.29 13.31
N ALA A 23 12.55 1.54 12.51
CA ALA A 23 12.60 1.72 11.06
C ALA A 23 11.26 1.38 10.39
N PHE A 24 10.60 0.29 10.83
CA PHE A 24 9.26 -0.08 10.39
C PHE A 24 8.24 1.02 10.68
N GLN A 25 8.17 1.48 11.94
CA GLN A 25 7.24 2.53 12.36
C GLN A 25 7.46 3.82 11.59
N ARG A 26 8.72 4.20 11.36
CA ARG A 26 9.09 5.35 10.54
C ARG A 26 8.62 5.18 9.09
N GLY A 27 8.81 4.00 8.49
CA GLY A 27 8.35 3.71 7.13
C GLY A 27 6.84 3.82 6.96
N VAL A 28 6.09 3.29 7.92
CA VAL A 28 4.63 3.41 7.96
C VAL A 28 4.21 4.88 8.10
N GLN A 29 4.81 5.64 9.02
CA GLN A 29 4.48 7.04 9.23
C GLN A 29 4.77 7.90 8.00
N MET A 30 5.95 7.72 7.38
CA MET A 30 6.30 8.44 6.14
C MET A 30 5.30 8.13 5.02
N PHE A 31 4.86 6.87 4.89
CA PHE A 31 3.84 6.52 3.91
C PHE A 31 2.52 7.27 4.19
N PHE A 32 2.04 7.25 5.44
CA PHE A 32 0.81 7.94 5.84
C PHE A 32 0.89 9.46 5.69
N ASP A 33 2.09 10.04 5.79
CA ASP A 33 2.32 11.46 5.53
C ASP A 33 2.33 11.81 4.02
N ALA A 34 2.11 10.83 3.15
CA ALA A 34 2.25 10.91 1.69
C ALA A 34 3.68 11.23 1.24
N LYS A 35 4.66 10.62 1.91
CA LYS A 35 6.10 10.69 1.62
C LYS A 35 6.63 9.31 1.23
N PRO A 36 6.28 8.81 0.03
CA PRO A 36 6.60 7.43 -0.36
C PRO A 36 8.10 7.17 -0.50
N LYS A 37 8.90 8.18 -0.89
CA LYS A 37 10.37 8.02 -1.01
C LYS A 37 11.01 7.78 0.36
N GLU A 38 10.69 8.62 1.33
CA GLU A 38 11.17 8.53 2.70
C GLU A 38 10.65 7.25 3.38
N SER A 39 9.47 6.77 2.98
CA SER A 39 8.94 5.48 3.41
C SER A 39 9.78 4.31 2.90
N VAL A 40 10.14 4.28 1.61
CA VAL A 40 11.03 3.26 1.04
C VAL A 40 12.39 3.28 1.73
N GLU A 41 12.98 4.46 1.95
CA GLU A 41 14.27 4.58 2.64
C GLU A 41 14.25 3.99 4.06
N ALA A 42 13.15 4.19 4.80
CA ALA A 42 12.97 3.60 6.13
C ALA A 42 12.83 2.07 6.07
N PHE A 43 12.06 1.55 5.12
CA PHE A 43 11.92 0.11 4.93
C PHE A 43 13.21 -0.55 4.43
N ASP A 44 13.99 0.13 3.60
CA ASP A 44 15.31 -0.35 3.18
C ASP A 44 16.31 -0.34 4.35
N ALA A 45 16.22 0.64 5.26
CA ALA A 45 17.00 0.63 6.50
C ALA A 45 16.62 -0.57 7.39
N LEU A 46 15.33 -0.88 7.50
CA LEU A 46 14.86 -2.11 8.18
C LEU A 46 15.50 -3.35 7.55
N LEU A 47 15.44 -3.51 6.23
CA LEU A 47 15.96 -4.70 5.55
C LEU A 47 17.49 -4.84 5.63
N LYS A 48 18.24 -3.75 5.86
CA LYS A 48 19.68 -3.84 6.19
C LYS A 48 19.92 -4.45 7.57
N LEU A 49 19.02 -4.24 8.51
CA LEU A 49 19.11 -4.75 9.89
C LEU A 49 18.51 -6.16 10.01
N GLU A 50 17.39 -6.42 9.32
CA GLU A 50 16.66 -7.70 9.35
C GLU A 50 16.24 -8.12 7.93
N PRO A 51 17.15 -8.68 7.11
CA PRO A 51 16.83 -9.07 5.72
C PRO A 51 15.69 -10.09 5.62
N LYS A 52 15.49 -10.92 6.65
CA LYS A 52 14.45 -11.95 6.69
C LYS A 52 13.04 -11.38 6.80
N ALA A 53 12.88 -10.10 7.13
CA ALA A 53 11.58 -9.44 7.17
C ALA A 53 10.99 -9.15 5.78
N LYS A 54 11.78 -9.27 4.69
CA LYS A 54 11.33 -8.91 3.33
C LYS A 54 10.02 -9.58 2.92
N PRO A 55 9.78 -10.89 3.14
CA PRO A 55 8.50 -11.52 2.80
C PRO A 55 7.31 -11.00 3.60
N GLU A 56 7.48 -10.36 4.75
CA GLU A 56 6.38 -9.80 5.53
C GLU A 56 6.15 -8.30 5.27
N LEU A 57 7.10 -7.64 4.60
CA LEU A 57 7.16 -6.19 4.44
C LEU A 57 6.40 -5.68 3.20
N TRP A 58 5.16 -6.10 3.03
CA TRP A 58 4.30 -5.70 1.90
C TRP A 58 4.08 -4.18 1.81
N GLN A 59 4.15 -3.45 2.94
CA GLN A 59 4.05 -1.99 2.99
C GLN A 59 5.11 -1.31 2.11
N ARG A 60 6.31 -1.90 2.02
CA ARG A 60 7.37 -1.41 1.14
C ARG A 60 6.95 -1.45 -0.32
N GLY A 61 6.20 -2.48 -0.73
CA GLY A 61 5.68 -2.63 -2.09
C GLY A 61 4.71 -1.51 -2.45
N LEU A 62 3.86 -1.11 -1.49
CA LEU A 62 2.97 0.05 -1.64
C LEU A 62 3.77 1.33 -1.84
N SER A 63 4.76 1.58 -0.97
CA SER A 63 5.61 2.77 -1.11
C SER A 63 6.35 2.80 -2.45
N LEU A 64 6.85 1.67 -2.93
CA LEU A 64 7.51 1.55 -4.24
C LEU A 64 6.57 1.84 -5.41
N TYR A 65 5.31 1.40 -5.34
CA TYR A 65 4.30 1.78 -6.34
C TYR A 65 4.17 3.31 -6.43
N TYR A 66 4.10 3.99 -5.28
CA TYR A 66 3.94 5.45 -5.25
C TYR A 66 5.24 6.23 -5.55
N THR A 67 6.42 5.61 -5.48
CA THR A 67 7.66 6.22 -6.02
C THR A 67 7.81 6.03 -7.53
N GLY A 68 7.00 5.17 -8.15
CA GLY A 68 7.09 4.81 -9.56
C GLY A 68 8.11 3.70 -9.85
N ASP A 69 8.71 3.10 -8.82
CA ASP A 69 9.58 1.92 -8.98
C ASP A 69 8.74 0.65 -9.04
N PHE A 70 7.97 0.53 -10.11
CA PHE A 70 7.01 -0.55 -10.30
C PHE A 70 7.67 -1.92 -10.39
N LYS A 71 8.90 -2.01 -10.91
CA LYS A 71 9.64 -3.27 -10.99
C LYS A 71 10.04 -3.77 -9.61
N ALA A 72 10.59 -2.90 -8.75
CA ALA A 72 10.89 -3.28 -7.37
C ALA A 72 9.60 -3.57 -6.57
N GLY A 73 8.51 -2.83 -6.85
CA GLY A 73 7.20 -3.09 -6.26
C GLY A 73 6.66 -4.47 -6.64
N GLN A 74 6.74 -4.85 -7.91
CA GLN A 74 6.39 -6.19 -8.38
C GLN A 74 7.17 -7.28 -7.63
N GLU A 75 8.51 -7.17 -7.60
CA GLU A 75 9.38 -8.14 -6.90
C GLU A 75 9.02 -8.25 -5.41
N GLN A 76 8.66 -7.14 -4.77
CA GLN A 76 8.25 -7.12 -3.36
C GLN A 76 6.96 -7.92 -3.13
N PHE A 77 5.98 -7.84 -4.01
CA PHE A 77 4.73 -8.59 -3.91
C PHE A 77 4.88 -10.06 -4.34
N GLU A 78 5.76 -10.36 -5.29
CA GLU A 78 6.17 -11.75 -5.59
C GLU A 78 6.86 -12.39 -4.38
N THR A 79 7.71 -11.63 -3.68
CA THR A 79 8.34 -12.09 -2.42
C THR A 79 7.29 -12.26 -1.30
N HIS A 80 6.33 -11.34 -1.17
CA HIS A 80 5.28 -11.45 -0.15
C HIS A 80 4.37 -12.67 -0.38
N GLN A 81 4.15 -13.04 -1.64
CA GLN A 81 3.36 -14.22 -2.01
C GLN A 81 3.91 -15.53 -1.42
N THR A 82 5.22 -15.61 -1.10
CA THR A 82 5.80 -16.80 -0.46
C THR A 82 5.46 -16.91 1.04
N PHE A 83 4.94 -15.84 1.64
CA PHE A 83 4.55 -15.79 3.05
C PHE A 83 3.02 -15.88 3.22
N ASN A 84 2.27 -15.08 2.46
CA ASN A 84 0.81 -15.07 2.48
C ASN A 84 0.26 -15.35 1.08
N THR A 85 -0.13 -16.59 0.83
CA THR A 85 -0.53 -17.04 -0.51
C THR A 85 -1.95 -16.66 -0.90
N ASN A 86 -2.77 -16.23 0.07
CA ASN A 86 -4.22 -16.09 -0.12
C ASN A 86 -4.67 -14.62 -0.13
N ASP A 87 -3.73 -13.68 -0.18
CA ASP A 87 -4.04 -12.25 -0.09
C ASP A 87 -4.40 -11.65 -1.46
N VAL A 88 -5.66 -11.29 -1.66
CA VAL A 88 -6.09 -10.55 -2.86
C VAL A 88 -5.43 -9.18 -2.94
N GLU A 89 -5.11 -8.55 -1.82
CA GLU A 89 -4.43 -7.25 -1.82
C GLU A 89 -3.05 -7.38 -2.45
N ASN A 90 -2.26 -8.39 -2.05
CA ASN A 90 -0.99 -8.73 -2.69
C ASN A 90 -1.13 -8.92 -4.21
N ALA A 91 -2.09 -9.72 -4.65
CA ALA A 91 -2.33 -9.96 -6.08
C ALA A 91 -2.73 -8.69 -6.84
N ALA A 92 -3.57 -7.84 -6.23
CA ALA A 92 -4.00 -6.58 -6.82
C ALA A 92 -2.84 -5.59 -6.92
N TRP A 93 -2.03 -5.42 -5.88
CA TRP A 93 -0.88 -4.51 -5.92
C TRP A 93 0.25 -4.99 -6.83
N HIS A 94 0.49 -6.31 -6.89
CA HIS A 94 1.34 -6.90 -7.92
C HIS A 94 0.85 -6.53 -9.32
N PHE A 95 -0.44 -6.73 -9.60
CA PHE A 95 -1.05 -6.35 -10.87
C PHE A 95 -0.86 -4.86 -11.17
N LEU A 96 -1.08 -3.98 -10.19
CA LEU A 96 -0.96 -2.52 -10.39
C LEU A 96 0.47 -2.12 -10.77
N CYS A 97 1.48 -2.73 -10.14
CA CYS A 97 2.88 -2.56 -10.52
C CYS A 97 3.12 -3.01 -11.97
N VAL A 98 2.74 -4.23 -12.34
CA VAL A 98 2.91 -4.74 -13.71
C VAL A 98 2.15 -3.88 -14.71
N ALA A 99 0.93 -3.43 -14.39
CA ALA A 99 0.10 -2.62 -15.27
C ALA A 99 0.75 -1.27 -15.55
N LYS A 100 1.37 -0.63 -14.55
CA LYS A 100 2.10 0.62 -14.74
C LYS A 100 3.45 0.43 -15.46
N ALA A 101 4.10 -0.71 -15.30
CA ALA A 101 5.38 -1.01 -15.95
C ALA A 101 5.24 -1.47 -17.41
N GLU A 102 4.24 -2.32 -17.69
CA GLU A 102 4.14 -3.12 -18.91
C GLU A 102 2.74 -3.13 -19.53
N GLY A 103 1.74 -2.56 -18.85
CA GLY A 103 0.37 -2.46 -19.33
C GLY A 103 -0.58 -3.52 -18.75
N VAL A 104 -1.88 -3.22 -18.81
CA VAL A 104 -2.97 -4.02 -18.23
C VAL A 104 -3.02 -5.44 -18.79
N GLU A 105 -2.76 -5.62 -20.09
CA GLU A 105 -2.75 -6.95 -20.71
C GLU A 105 -1.62 -7.84 -20.18
N ALA A 106 -0.43 -7.27 -19.96
CA ALA A 106 0.69 -7.98 -19.33
C ALA A 106 0.32 -8.36 -17.89
N ALA A 107 -0.20 -7.41 -17.12
CA ALA A 107 -0.61 -7.63 -15.73
C ALA A 107 -1.65 -8.74 -15.57
N ARG A 108 -2.62 -8.85 -16.50
CA ARG A 108 -3.62 -9.94 -16.49
C ARG A 108 -3.00 -11.32 -16.71
N LYS A 109 -1.97 -11.42 -17.56
CA LYS A 109 -1.31 -12.70 -17.85
C LYS A 109 -0.55 -13.26 -16.65
N VAL A 110 -0.05 -12.38 -15.79
CA VAL A 110 0.72 -12.73 -14.59
C VAL A 110 -0.04 -12.43 -13.30
N LEU A 111 -1.37 -12.29 -13.36
CA LEU A 111 -2.18 -12.08 -12.16
C LEU A 111 -2.00 -13.29 -11.23
N ILE A 112 -1.56 -13.02 -10.01
CA ILE A 112 -1.34 -14.04 -9.00
C ILE A 112 -2.68 -14.74 -8.70
N PRO A 113 -2.76 -16.08 -8.85
CA PRO A 113 -3.97 -16.81 -8.50
C PRO A 113 -4.16 -16.80 -6.99
N ILE A 114 -5.37 -16.49 -6.54
CA ILE A 114 -5.73 -16.48 -5.13
C ILE A 114 -6.91 -17.42 -4.92
N GLU A 115 -6.76 -18.32 -3.96
CA GLU A 115 -7.84 -19.17 -3.46
C GLU A 115 -8.05 -18.87 -1.97
N GLY A 116 -9.30 -18.70 -1.56
CA GLY A 116 -9.65 -18.71 -0.13
C GLY A 116 -9.62 -17.37 0.63
N ASP A 117 -9.43 -16.22 -0.03
CA ASP A 117 -9.71 -14.93 0.64
C ASP A 117 -11.22 -14.78 0.89
N THR A 118 -11.62 -14.86 2.15
CA THR A 118 -13.03 -14.79 2.56
C THR A 118 -13.51 -13.38 2.85
N ARG A 119 -12.61 -12.39 2.84
CA ARG A 119 -12.97 -10.98 3.07
C ARG A 119 -13.86 -10.48 1.94
N VAL A 120 -14.84 -9.65 2.28
CA VAL A 120 -15.71 -9.00 1.29
C VAL A 120 -15.16 -7.62 0.95
N PRO A 121 -15.07 -7.21 -0.33
CA PRO A 121 -15.47 -7.92 -1.56
C PRO A 121 -14.28 -8.56 -2.32
N MET A 122 -13.30 -9.16 -1.62
CA MET A 122 -12.01 -9.53 -2.21
C MET A 122 -12.11 -10.53 -3.36
N LYS A 123 -13.03 -11.49 -3.29
CA LYS A 123 -13.30 -12.39 -4.41
C LYS A 123 -13.65 -11.63 -5.70
N GLN A 124 -14.59 -10.68 -5.63
CA GLN A 124 -15.00 -9.91 -6.80
C GLN A 124 -13.92 -8.94 -7.26
N VAL A 125 -13.12 -8.40 -6.34
CA VAL A 125 -11.94 -7.59 -6.68
C VAL A 125 -10.96 -8.42 -7.50
N HIS A 126 -10.60 -9.62 -7.05
CA HIS A 126 -9.70 -10.50 -7.80
C HIS A 126 -10.26 -10.83 -9.20
N GLU A 127 -11.54 -11.20 -9.28
CA GLU A 127 -12.22 -11.48 -10.54
C GLU A 127 -12.28 -10.25 -11.47
N LEU A 128 -12.43 -9.04 -10.93
CA LEU A 128 -12.42 -7.78 -11.71
C LEU A 128 -11.04 -7.57 -12.35
N PHE A 129 -9.96 -7.73 -11.58
CA PHE A 129 -8.60 -7.60 -12.07
C PHE A 129 -8.26 -8.69 -13.10
N ALA A 130 -8.82 -9.89 -12.94
CA ALA A 130 -8.75 -10.97 -13.92
C ALA A 130 -9.58 -10.72 -15.20
N GLY A 131 -10.40 -9.67 -15.26
CA GLY A 131 -11.32 -9.40 -16.37
C GLY A 131 -12.55 -10.32 -16.42
N LYS A 132 -12.90 -10.95 -15.29
CA LYS A 132 -14.01 -11.91 -15.15
C LYS A 132 -15.22 -11.35 -14.40
N ALA A 133 -15.08 -10.20 -13.73
CA ALA A 133 -16.17 -9.51 -13.05
C ALA A 133 -16.26 -8.04 -13.50
N THR A 134 -17.38 -7.40 -13.14
CA THR A 134 -17.65 -5.99 -13.42
C THR A 134 -17.51 -5.14 -12.16
N PRO A 135 -17.32 -3.81 -12.30
CA PRO A 135 -17.39 -2.88 -11.18
C PRO A 135 -18.66 -3.02 -10.33
N ASP A 136 -19.81 -3.23 -10.98
CA ASP A 136 -21.10 -3.43 -10.30
C ASP A 136 -21.13 -4.70 -9.45
N ALA A 137 -20.45 -5.76 -9.87
CA ALA A 137 -20.35 -6.98 -9.07
C ALA A 137 -19.56 -6.75 -7.78
N VAL A 138 -18.49 -5.94 -7.83
CA VAL A 138 -17.72 -5.54 -6.65
C VAL A 138 -18.58 -4.72 -5.70
N LEU A 139 -19.30 -3.71 -6.22
CA LEU A 139 -20.20 -2.87 -5.41
C LEU A 139 -21.31 -3.71 -4.78
N LYS A 140 -21.97 -4.58 -5.55
CA LYS A 140 -23.04 -5.44 -5.04
C LYS A 140 -22.57 -6.36 -3.92
N ALA A 141 -21.38 -6.94 -4.03
CA ALA A 141 -20.82 -7.78 -2.97
C ALA A 141 -20.56 -6.99 -1.68
N ALA A 142 -20.14 -5.73 -1.83
CA ALA A 142 -19.82 -4.84 -0.72
C ALA A 142 -21.04 -4.36 0.09
N GLU A 143 -22.25 -4.55 -0.42
CA GLU A 143 -23.52 -4.19 0.25
C GLU A 143 -23.99 -5.22 1.29
N SER A 144 -23.10 -6.12 1.73
CA SER A 144 -23.38 -7.10 2.78
C SER A 144 -22.92 -6.63 4.16
N GLY A 145 -23.60 -7.11 5.21
CA GLY A 145 -23.34 -6.73 6.60
C GLY A 145 -24.00 -5.41 7.01
N GLU A 146 -23.62 -4.90 8.18
CA GLU A 146 -24.19 -3.68 8.76
C GLU A 146 -23.12 -2.90 9.55
N GLY A 147 -23.44 -1.65 9.93
CA GLY A 147 -22.57 -0.81 10.75
C GLY A 147 -21.15 -0.67 10.20
N GLU A 148 -20.15 -0.92 11.06
CA GLU A 148 -18.75 -0.83 10.69
C GLU A 148 -18.33 -1.85 9.63
N THR A 149 -18.91 -3.05 9.66
CA THR A 149 -18.63 -4.09 8.68
C THR A 149 -19.04 -3.64 7.28
N LEU A 150 -20.25 -3.08 7.14
CA LEU A 150 -20.73 -2.54 5.85
C LEU A 150 -19.87 -1.37 5.36
N ARG A 151 -19.50 -0.46 6.27
CA ARG A 151 -18.56 0.64 5.95
C ARG A 151 -17.24 0.08 5.43
N ASN A 152 -16.67 -0.92 6.09
CA ASN A 152 -15.39 -1.50 5.72
C ASN A 152 -15.45 -2.19 4.34
N HIS A 153 -16.51 -2.96 4.07
CA HIS A 153 -16.73 -3.57 2.76
C HIS A 153 -16.80 -2.52 1.65
N ARG A 154 -17.57 -1.43 1.86
CA ARG A 154 -17.66 -0.32 0.89
C ARG A 154 -16.33 0.39 0.72
N CYS A 155 -15.57 0.61 1.78
CA CYS A 155 -14.24 1.21 1.67
C CYS A 155 -13.31 0.37 0.81
N TYR A 156 -13.25 -0.95 1.01
CA TYR A 156 -12.45 -1.84 0.17
C TYR A 156 -12.93 -1.85 -1.28
N ALA A 157 -14.25 -1.92 -1.51
CA ALA A 157 -14.81 -1.85 -2.86
C ALA A 157 -14.37 -0.58 -3.59
N HIS A 158 -14.55 0.57 -2.95
CA HIS A 158 -14.20 1.87 -3.52
C HIS A 158 -12.70 2.04 -3.70
N LEU A 159 -11.86 1.55 -2.77
CA LEU A 159 -10.41 1.58 -2.91
C LEU A 159 -9.96 0.82 -4.16
N TYR A 160 -10.36 -0.44 -4.30
CA TYR A 160 -9.90 -1.28 -5.41
C TYR A 160 -10.54 -0.91 -6.75
N LEU A 161 -11.76 -0.37 -6.77
CA LEU A 161 -12.33 0.22 -7.98
C LEU A 161 -11.57 1.48 -8.40
N GLY A 162 -11.19 2.34 -7.46
CA GLY A 162 -10.37 3.52 -7.73
C GLY A 162 -9.04 3.14 -8.39
N LEU A 163 -8.33 2.18 -7.78
CA LEU A 163 -7.05 1.66 -8.32
C LEU A 163 -7.23 1.00 -9.68
N TYR A 164 -8.28 0.19 -9.86
CA TYR A 164 -8.59 -0.47 -11.13
C TYR A 164 -8.85 0.54 -12.26
N PHE A 165 -9.68 1.55 -12.01
CA PHE A 165 -9.98 2.56 -13.02
C PHE A 165 -8.77 3.42 -13.35
N GLU A 166 -7.91 3.75 -12.38
CA GLU A 166 -6.65 4.46 -12.66
C GLU A 166 -5.71 3.61 -13.52
N ALA A 167 -5.60 2.31 -13.24
CA ALA A 167 -4.76 1.38 -14.01
C ALA A 167 -5.30 1.14 -15.43
N THR A 168 -6.60 1.29 -15.64
CA THR A 168 -7.28 1.06 -16.94
C THR A 168 -7.57 2.33 -17.72
N GLY A 169 -7.21 3.51 -17.19
CA GLY A 169 -7.25 4.79 -17.90
C GLY A 169 -8.54 5.59 -17.76
N ASP A 170 -9.41 5.28 -16.80
CA ASP A 170 -10.62 6.05 -16.50
C ASP A 170 -10.42 6.89 -15.23
N ASP A 171 -9.64 7.96 -15.33
CA ASP A 171 -9.27 8.83 -14.20
C ASP A 171 -10.48 9.45 -13.49
N ALA A 172 -11.57 9.71 -14.22
CA ALA A 172 -12.78 10.29 -13.65
C ALA A 172 -13.45 9.31 -12.68
N LYS A 173 -13.61 8.04 -13.09
CA LYS A 173 -14.11 7.00 -12.18
C LYS A 173 -13.09 6.68 -11.09
N ALA A 174 -11.80 6.67 -11.40
CA ALA A 174 -10.75 6.46 -10.42
C ALA A 174 -10.87 7.45 -9.25
N LYS A 175 -10.92 8.75 -9.57
CA LYS A 175 -11.13 9.82 -8.59
C LYS A 175 -12.45 9.63 -7.83
N SER A 176 -13.56 9.40 -8.53
CA SER A 176 -14.87 9.25 -7.88
C SER A 176 -14.90 8.10 -6.86
N HIS A 177 -14.30 6.97 -7.17
CA HIS A 177 -14.25 5.83 -6.25
C HIS A 177 -13.24 6.06 -5.12
N MET A 178 -12.04 6.55 -5.44
CA MET A 178 -11.00 6.76 -4.43
C MET A 178 -11.41 7.78 -3.37
N VAL A 179 -12.05 8.89 -3.77
CA VAL A 179 -12.56 9.90 -2.82
C VAL A 179 -13.56 9.27 -1.85
N LYS A 180 -14.51 8.47 -2.32
CA LYS A 180 -15.47 7.77 -1.43
C LYS A 180 -14.77 6.85 -0.42
N ALA A 181 -13.72 6.14 -0.82
CA ALA A 181 -12.93 5.33 0.10
C ALA A 181 -12.16 6.19 1.11
N ALA A 182 -11.66 7.36 0.70
CA ALA A 182 -10.89 8.26 1.54
C ALA A 182 -11.74 9.12 2.50
N THR A 183 -13.02 9.36 2.18
CA THR A 183 -13.94 10.22 2.95
C THR A 183 -15.12 9.43 3.52
N ASP A 184 -16.07 9.05 2.67
CA ASP A 184 -17.41 8.58 3.07
C ASP A 184 -17.34 7.25 3.82
N PHE A 185 -16.43 6.37 3.38
CA PHE A 185 -16.20 5.06 3.95
C PHE A 185 -14.84 4.94 4.64
N LYS A 186 -14.22 6.07 4.96
CA LYS A 186 -12.88 6.14 5.54
C LYS A 186 -12.67 5.12 6.66
N MET A 187 -11.50 4.48 6.62
CA MET A 187 -10.98 3.64 7.70
C MET A 187 -9.62 4.16 8.18
N ASP A 188 -9.32 3.97 9.46
CA ASP A 188 -8.03 4.39 10.03
C ASP A 188 -6.96 3.29 10.04
N HIS A 189 -7.31 2.06 9.71
CA HIS A 189 -6.32 1.01 9.45
C HIS A 189 -5.62 1.23 8.09
N TYR A 190 -4.58 0.44 7.84
CA TYR A 190 -3.61 0.69 6.78
C TYR A 190 -4.23 0.95 5.39
N MET A 191 -5.11 0.08 4.91
CA MET A 191 -5.72 0.25 3.58
C MET A 191 -6.68 1.43 3.47
N GLY A 192 -7.36 1.82 4.56
CA GLY A 192 -8.09 3.08 4.60
C GLY A 192 -7.16 4.30 4.52
N LYS A 193 -5.97 4.22 5.14
CA LYS A 193 -4.93 5.25 4.98
C LYS A 193 -4.35 5.28 3.57
N VAL A 194 -4.22 4.13 2.89
CA VAL A 194 -3.81 4.08 1.49
C VAL A 194 -4.74 4.91 0.60
N ALA A 195 -6.07 4.80 0.79
CA ALA A 195 -7.03 5.62 0.04
C ALA A 195 -6.80 7.13 0.25
N GLN A 196 -6.59 7.54 1.51
CA GLN A 196 -6.31 8.94 1.87
C GLN A 196 -4.98 9.43 1.26
N VAL A 197 -3.91 8.62 1.36
CA VAL A 197 -2.60 8.92 0.76
C VAL A 197 -2.71 9.03 -0.75
N HIS A 198 -3.49 8.16 -1.38
CA HIS A 198 -3.72 8.19 -2.82
C HIS A 198 -4.33 9.53 -3.27
N CYS A 199 -5.42 9.97 -2.63
CA CYS A 199 -6.05 11.26 -2.96
C CYS A 199 -5.06 12.41 -2.82
N LYS A 200 -4.32 12.46 -1.71
CA LYS A 200 -3.32 13.50 -1.45
C LYS A 200 -2.22 13.52 -2.50
N LEU A 201 -1.69 12.36 -2.89
CA LEU A 201 -0.64 12.25 -3.91
C LEU A 201 -1.12 12.59 -5.33
N ARG A 202 -2.42 12.47 -5.59
CA ARG A 202 -3.03 12.79 -6.89
C ARG A 202 -3.67 14.19 -6.93
N GLY A 203 -3.73 14.91 -5.82
CA GLY A 203 -4.43 16.19 -5.73
C GLY A 203 -5.94 16.03 -5.94
N TRP A 204 -6.51 14.95 -5.42
CA TRP A 204 -7.94 14.63 -5.57
C TRP A 204 -8.80 15.07 -4.38
N ASP A 205 -8.18 15.80 -3.46
CA ASP A 205 -8.80 16.46 -2.31
C ASP A 205 -9.98 17.37 -2.71
#